data_AF-A0A833FS35-F1
#
_entry.id   AF-A0A833FS35-F1
#
_cell.length_a   1.000
_cell.length_b   1.000
_cell.length_c   1.000
_cell.angle_alpha   90.00
_cell.angle_beta   90.00
_cell.angle_gamma   90.00
#
_symmetry.space_group_name_H-M   'P 1'
#
loop_
_entity.id
_entity.type
_entity.pdbx_description
1 polymer ?
#
loop_
_entity_poly.entity_id
_entity_poly.type
_entity_poly.pdbx_seq_one_letter_code
_entity_poly.pdbx_strand_id
1 'polypeptide(L)'
;FLDDTACNLASLNLAAFYDLNDVNADFQHESYIHAVRLWTLALEISVTMAQFPSKEIAQLSYEFRTLGLGYANLGGLLMAMGLPYDSPEARSLGATLAALMTGISYATSAEIAAEQGTFKKYDLNKNDMLRVIRNHKRAADGEASGYEGLSMIPVPLDVTHTPSPTLVREAQKAWDKAYTLGQKHGYRNAQTTVIAPTGTIGLVMDCDTTGVEPDFAIVKFKKLAGGGYFKIINRMVPHALKCLGYDATQVDDIIKYAVGHGTLEGCKSINFDVLRAKGFGDSQITSLREALKSAFDIKFAFNKWTLGEEFLTRELGVPKMQLEHLNFDLLNFLGFTRSEIDDANTYCCGAMTLENAPHIKPAHAAVFDCASPCGRIGKRFLSTQSHILMMAAIQPFISGAISKTINMPNLASVEECKDAYLLSWKLCLKSNALYR
;
A
#
# COMPACT_ATOMS: atom_id res chain seq x y z
N PHE A 1 12.06 12.38 -19.39
CA PHE A 1 11.56 13.78 -19.43
C PHE A 1 12.79 14.70 -19.42
N LEU A 2 12.65 16.03 -19.50
CA LEU A 2 13.79 16.94 -19.56
C LEU A 2 14.66 16.86 -18.31
N ASP A 3 15.97 16.76 -18.50
CA ASP A 3 16.95 16.94 -17.43
C ASP A 3 16.85 18.36 -16.86
N ASP A 4 17.34 18.54 -15.63
CA ASP A 4 17.37 19.83 -14.95
C ASP A 4 16.00 20.51 -14.86
N THR A 5 14.94 19.74 -14.58
CA THR A 5 13.61 20.25 -14.23
C THR A 5 13.22 19.82 -12.82
N ALA A 6 12.47 20.68 -12.12
CA ALA A 6 11.85 20.35 -10.85
C ALA A 6 10.35 20.10 -11.05
N CYS A 7 9.78 19.28 -10.16
CA CYS A 7 8.37 18.93 -10.19
C CYS A 7 7.74 19.30 -8.85
N ASN A 8 6.64 20.04 -8.90
CA ASN A 8 5.86 20.35 -7.70
C ASN A 8 4.90 19.19 -7.46
N LEU A 9 5.05 18.53 -6.30
CA LEU A 9 4.38 17.28 -6.00
C LEU A 9 3.25 17.46 -4.98
N ALA A 10 2.15 16.77 -5.20
CA ALA A 10 1.09 16.56 -4.21
C ALA A 10 0.51 15.15 -4.36
N SER A 11 -0.13 14.64 -3.32
CA SER A 11 -0.79 13.34 -3.37
C SER A 11 -2.11 13.35 -2.63
N LEU A 12 -3.13 12.75 -3.23
CA LEU A 12 -4.43 12.55 -2.62
C LEU A 12 -4.48 11.18 -1.92
N ASN A 13 -4.97 11.10 -0.68
CA ASN A 13 -5.28 9.82 -0.05
C ASN A 13 -6.60 9.28 -0.62
N LEU A 14 -6.56 8.20 -1.40
CA LEU A 14 -7.75 7.66 -2.05
C LEU A 14 -8.83 7.20 -1.06
N ALA A 15 -8.44 6.72 0.12
CA ALA A 15 -9.40 6.27 1.14
C ALA A 15 -10.23 7.42 1.73
N ALA A 16 -9.80 8.68 1.58
CA ALA A 16 -10.57 9.84 2.02
C ALA A 16 -11.83 10.09 1.16
N PHE A 17 -11.92 9.44 -0.01
CA PHE A 17 -13.05 9.54 -0.94
C PHE A 17 -13.94 8.29 -0.90
N TYR A 18 -13.83 7.48 0.15
CA TYR A 18 -14.61 6.26 0.33
C TYR A 18 -15.10 6.18 1.78
N ASP A 19 -16.40 5.93 2.00
CA ASP A 19 -16.92 5.80 3.36
C ASP A 19 -16.67 4.40 3.91
N LEU A 20 -15.65 4.29 4.76
CA LEU A 20 -15.26 3.04 5.40
C LEU A 20 -16.31 2.49 6.39
N ASN A 21 -17.36 3.26 6.72
CA ASN A 21 -18.43 2.84 7.61
C ASN A 21 -19.63 2.22 6.88
N ASP A 22 -19.72 2.40 5.56
CA ASP A 22 -20.80 1.85 4.74
C ASP A 22 -20.23 0.80 3.77
N VAL A 23 -20.66 -0.45 3.94
CA VAL A 23 -20.22 -1.58 3.10
C VAL A 23 -20.74 -1.47 1.66
N ASN A 24 -21.73 -0.62 1.41
CA ASN A 24 -22.26 -0.33 0.07
C ASN A 24 -21.80 1.04 -0.44
N ALA A 25 -20.83 1.67 0.22
CA ALA A 25 -20.34 2.98 -0.19
C ALA A 25 -19.83 2.93 -1.62
N ASP A 26 -20.24 3.92 -2.42
CA ASP A 26 -19.60 4.23 -3.68
C ASP A 26 -18.40 5.17 -3.46
N PHE A 27 -17.44 5.12 -4.38
CA PHE A 27 -16.35 6.09 -4.39
C PHE A 27 -16.89 7.49 -4.71
N GLN A 28 -16.55 8.46 -3.86
CA GLN A 28 -17.01 9.85 -3.91
C GLN A 28 -16.30 10.64 -5.01
N HIS A 29 -16.59 10.29 -6.26
CA HIS A 29 -15.90 10.79 -7.44
C HIS A 29 -16.03 12.31 -7.64
N GLU A 30 -17.16 12.94 -7.29
CA GLU A 30 -17.33 14.39 -7.40
C GLU A 30 -16.34 15.13 -6.49
N SER A 31 -16.21 14.69 -5.23
CA SER A 31 -15.23 15.21 -4.27
C SER A 31 -13.79 14.98 -4.77
N TYR A 32 -13.51 13.82 -5.36
CA TYR A 32 -12.21 13.53 -5.95
C TYR A 32 -11.89 14.44 -7.14
N ILE A 33 -12.83 14.63 -8.07
CA ILE A 33 -12.69 15.56 -9.21
C ILE A 33 -12.43 16.99 -8.72
N HIS A 34 -13.19 17.44 -7.72
CA HIS A 34 -13.00 18.75 -7.12
C HIS A 34 -11.60 18.90 -6.51
N ALA A 35 -11.16 17.91 -5.72
CA ALA A 35 -9.83 17.90 -5.11
C ALA A 35 -8.71 17.90 -6.16
N VAL A 36 -8.84 17.10 -7.23
CA VAL A 36 -7.87 17.06 -8.34
C VAL A 36 -7.75 18.44 -9.00
N ARG A 37 -8.87 19.08 -9.29
CA ARG A 37 -8.89 20.44 -9.87
C ARG A 37 -8.23 21.46 -8.95
N LEU A 38 -8.60 21.45 -7.66
CA LEU A 38 -8.06 22.37 -6.66
C LEU A 38 -6.53 22.20 -6.52
N TRP A 39 -6.06 20.97 -6.39
CA TRP A 39 -4.63 20.69 -6.24
C TRP A 39 -3.84 20.92 -7.52
N THR A 40 -4.43 20.73 -8.71
CA THR A 40 -3.80 21.14 -9.97
C THR A 40 -3.54 22.65 -9.99
N LEU A 41 -4.51 23.45 -9.55
CA LEU A 41 -4.35 24.90 -9.45
C LEU A 41 -3.32 25.29 -8.38
N ALA A 42 -3.34 24.66 -7.20
CA ALA A 42 -2.38 24.92 -6.14
C ALA A 42 -0.94 24.61 -6.58
N LEU A 43 -0.73 23.46 -7.24
CA LEU A 43 0.55 23.07 -7.80
C LEU A 43 1.01 24.08 -8.86
N GLU A 44 0.13 24.50 -9.78
CA GLU A 44 0.45 25.50 -10.78
C GLU A 44 0.84 26.86 -10.18
N ILE A 45 0.16 27.31 -9.13
CA ILE A 45 0.51 28.54 -8.39
C ILE A 45 1.91 28.38 -7.77
N SER A 46 2.18 27.25 -7.12
CA SER A 46 3.46 27.01 -6.43
C SER A 46 4.67 27.02 -7.37
N VAL A 47 4.51 26.81 -8.68
CA VAL A 47 5.60 26.95 -9.67
C VAL A 47 6.21 28.35 -9.61
N THR A 48 5.40 29.37 -9.30
CA THR A 48 5.85 30.77 -9.19
C THR A 48 6.48 31.12 -7.83
N MET A 49 6.29 30.26 -6.82
CA MET A 49 6.76 30.48 -5.45
C MET A 49 8.03 29.67 -5.12
N ALA A 50 8.38 28.70 -5.97
CA ALA A 50 9.48 27.80 -5.74
C ALA A 50 10.85 28.52 -5.81
N GLN A 51 11.76 28.10 -4.94
CA GLN A 51 13.17 28.45 -4.98
C GLN A 51 13.96 27.24 -5.47
N PHE A 52 14.92 27.47 -6.36
CA PHE A 52 15.65 26.39 -7.03
C PHE A 52 17.15 26.47 -6.75
N PRO A 53 17.84 25.31 -6.66
CA PRO A 53 19.26 25.27 -6.31
C PRO A 53 20.19 25.72 -7.46
N SER A 54 19.71 25.73 -8.71
CA SER A 54 20.46 26.21 -9.87
C SER A 54 19.59 27.06 -10.79
N LYS A 55 20.26 27.88 -11.60
CA LYS A 55 19.61 28.75 -12.58
C LYS A 55 18.92 27.94 -13.68
N GLU A 56 19.55 26.86 -14.11
CA GLU A 56 19.08 25.96 -15.16
C GLU A 56 17.77 25.30 -14.74
N ILE A 57 17.71 24.78 -13.50
CA ILE A 57 16.50 24.20 -12.93
C ILE A 57 15.40 25.25 -12.80
N ALA A 58 15.72 26.45 -12.31
CA ALA A 58 14.75 27.53 -12.20
C ALA A 58 14.13 27.89 -13.56
N GLN A 59 14.97 28.04 -14.57
CA GLN A 59 14.54 28.40 -15.91
C GLN A 59 13.66 27.32 -16.52
N LEU A 60 14.15 26.07 -16.60
CA LEU A 60 13.39 25.00 -17.27
C LEU A 60 12.09 24.68 -16.52
N SER A 61 12.09 24.69 -15.19
CA SER A 61 10.87 24.49 -14.39
C SER A 61 9.83 25.58 -14.66
N TYR A 62 10.25 26.84 -14.80
CA TYR A 62 9.34 27.94 -15.16
C TYR A 62 8.86 27.86 -16.62
N GLU A 63 9.74 27.47 -17.54
CA GLU A 63 9.43 27.42 -18.98
C GLU A 63 8.49 26.27 -19.36
N PHE A 64 8.57 25.13 -18.66
CA PHE A 64 7.76 23.93 -18.91
C PHE A 64 6.64 23.69 -17.88
N ARG A 65 6.73 24.30 -16.69
CA ARG A 65 5.68 24.31 -15.66
C ARG A 65 5.20 22.91 -15.27
N THR A 66 6.14 22.04 -14.91
CA THR A 66 5.90 20.64 -14.62
C THR A 66 5.30 20.41 -13.25
N LEU A 67 4.14 19.75 -13.23
CA LEU A 67 3.45 19.34 -12.00
C LEU A 67 3.52 17.82 -11.83
N GLY A 68 3.28 17.37 -10.61
CA GLY A 68 3.21 15.97 -10.26
C GLY A 68 2.13 15.73 -9.20
N LEU A 69 0.88 15.84 -9.64
CA LEU A 69 -0.24 15.35 -8.84
C LEU A 69 -0.31 13.82 -8.94
N GLY A 70 -0.36 13.17 -7.79
CA GLY A 70 -0.53 11.73 -7.67
C GLY A 70 -1.58 11.37 -6.62
N TYR A 71 -1.61 10.10 -6.27
CA TYR A 71 -2.41 9.60 -5.17
C TYR A 71 -1.64 8.54 -4.38
N ALA A 72 -2.13 8.26 -3.17
CA ALA A 72 -1.63 7.23 -2.28
C ALA A 72 -2.76 6.31 -1.82
N ASN A 73 -2.38 5.25 -1.09
CA ASN A 73 -3.30 4.35 -0.42
C ASN A 73 -4.20 3.52 -1.35
N LEU A 74 -3.75 3.24 -2.59
CA LEU A 74 -4.52 2.39 -3.50
C LEU A 74 -4.71 0.98 -2.93
N GLY A 75 -3.63 0.34 -2.45
CA GLY A 75 -3.72 -0.99 -1.84
C GLY A 75 -4.65 -1.03 -0.63
N GLY A 76 -4.63 0.03 0.19
CA GLY A 76 -5.55 0.17 1.33
C GLY A 76 -7.01 0.29 0.89
N LEU A 77 -7.31 1.15 -0.10
CA LEU A 77 -8.65 1.29 -0.66
C LEU A 77 -9.15 -0.04 -1.25
N LEU A 78 -8.34 -0.72 -2.06
CA LEU A 78 -8.69 -2.00 -2.67
C LEU A 78 -9.02 -3.06 -1.62
N MET A 79 -8.20 -3.15 -0.57
CA MET A 79 -8.45 -4.06 0.55
C MET A 79 -9.77 -3.73 1.24
N ALA A 80 -10.02 -2.47 1.57
CA ALA A 80 -11.26 -2.04 2.21
C ALA A 80 -12.52 -2.37 1.40
N MET A 81 -12.41 -2.28 0.07
CA MET A 81 -13.47 -2.67 -0.88
C MET A 81 -13.60 -4.20 -1.08
N GLY A 82 -12.80 -5.01 -0.39
CA GLY A 82 -12.80 -6.46 -0.55
C GLY A 82 -12.24 -6.95 -1.88
N LEU A 83 -11.47 -6.12 -2.60
CA LEU A 83 -10.90 -6.46 -3.91
C LEU A 83 -9.47 -7.00 -3.75
N PRO A 84 -9.18 -8.22 -4.24
CA PRO A 84 -7.80 -8.71 -4.30
C PRO A 84 -6.94 -7.80 -5.17
N TYR A 85 -5.77 -7.38 -4.68
CA TYR A 85 -4.90 -6.45 -5.40
C TYR A 85 -4.51 -6.96 -6.81
N ASP A 86 -4.36 -8.27 -7.00
CA ASP A 86 -4.04 -8.89 -8.29
C ASP A 86 -5.27 -9.26 -9.15
N SER A 87 -6.44 -8.72 -8.84
CA SER A 87 -7.65 -8.96 -9.63
C SER A 87 -7.77 -8.02 -10.83
N PRO A 88 -8.45 -8.42 -11.93
CA PRO A 88 -8.80 -7.52 -13.02
C PRO A 88 -9.58 -6.28 -12.55
N GLU A 89 -10.50 -6.44 -11.60
CA GLU A 89 -11.33 -5.37 -11.04
C GLU A 89 -10.48 -4.34 -10.29
N ALA A 90 -9.51 -4.79 -9.49
CA ALA A 90 -8.58 -3.92 -8.78
C ALA A 90 -7.71 -3.11 -9.74
N ARG A 91 -7.19 -3.76 -10.79
CA ARG A 91 -6.41 -3.09 -11.85
C ARG A 91 -7.25 -2.07 -12.62
N SER A 92 -8.48 -2.43 -12.98
CA SER A 92 -9.44 -1.54 -13.66
C SER A 92 -9.75 -0.31 -12.81
N LEU A 93 -10.01 -0.48 -11.51
CA LEU A 93 -10.27 0.64 -10.61
C LEU A 93 -9.06 1.57 -10.47
N GLY A 94 -7.87 1.01 -10.21
CA GLY A 94 -6.63 1.79 -10.12
C GLY A 94 -6.36 2.60 -11.39
N ALA A 95 -6.52 1.96 -12.55
CA ALA A 95 -6.39 2.61 -13.85
C ALA A 95 -7.42 3.73 -14.06
N THR A 96 -8.68 3.49 -13.68
CA THR A 96 -9.77 4.47 -13.81
C THR A 96 -9.52 5.71 -12.95
N LEU A 97 -9.06 5.54 -11.71
CA LEU A 97 -8.77 6.65 -10.80
C LEU A 97 -7.58 7.50 -11.30
N ALA A 98 -6.58 6.86 -11.92
CA ALA A 98 -5.48 7.55 -12.58
C ALA A 98 -5.92 8.28 -13.85
N ALA A 99 -6.75 7.64 -14.67
CA ALA A 99 -7.33 8.23 -15.89
C ALA A 99 -8.15 9.47 -15.55
N LEU A 100 -9.03 9.38 -14.56
CA LEU A 100 -9.84 10.49 -14.09
C LEU A 100 -8.98 11.65 -13.57
N MET A 101 -8.00 11.36 -12.70
CA MET A 101 -7.10 12.39 -12.15
C MET A 101 -6.35 13.14 -13.26
N THR A 102 -5.71 12.41 -14.17
CA THR A 102 -4.88 13.03 -15.21
C THR A 102 -5.73 13.76 -16.25
N GLY A 103 -6.88 13.21 -16.64
CA GLY A 103 -7.82 13.89 -17.53
C GLY A 103 -8.31 15.22 -16.95
N ILE A 104 -8.75 15.23 -15.68
CA ILE A 104 -9.17 16.46 -15.00
C ILE A 104 -8.00 17.45 -14.84
N SER A 105 -6.80 16.96 -14.56
CA SER A 105 -5.62 17.81 -14.41
C SER A 105 -5.25 18.51 -15.73
N TYR A 106 -5.28 17.79 -16.87
CA TYR A 106 -5.03 18.42 -18.18
C TYR A 106 -6.17 19.32 -18.64
N ALA A 107 -7.43 18.96 -18.37
CA ALA A 107 -8.57 19.85 -18.62
C ALA A 107 -8.42 21.17 -17.83
N THR A 108 -8.06 21.08 -16.55
CA THR A 108 -7.80 22.25 -15.71
C THR A 108 -6.61 23.05 -16.23
N SER A 109 -5.53 22.40 -16.66
CA SER A 109 -4.38 23.05 -17.28
C SER A 109 -4.75 23.83 -18.56
N ALA A 110 -5.64 23.29 -19.38
CA ALA A 110 -6.12 23.97 -20.59
C ALA A 110 -7.03 25.18 -20.28
N GLU A 111 -7.83 25.10 -19.22
CA GLU A 111 -8.62 26.24 -18.75
C GLU A 111 -7.72 27.36 -18.19
N ILE A 112 -6.68 27.01 -17.43
CA ILE A 112 -5.69 28.00 -16.97
C ILE A 112 -4.99 28.63 -18.18
N ALA A 113 -4.69 27.85 -19.23
CA ALA A 113 -4.09 28.37 -20.44
C ALA A 113 -4.98 29.38 -21.17
N ALA A 114 -6.31 29.21 -21.13
CA ALA A 114 -7.25 30.16 -21.70
C ALA A 114 -7.16 31.56 -21.06
N GLU A 115 -6.87 31.60 -19.75
CA GLU A 115 -6.81 32.84 -18.96
C GLU A 115 -5.39 33.43 -18.85
N GLN A 116 -4.38 32.58 -18.73
CA GLN A 116 -2.99 32.97 -18.40
C GLN A 116 -1.99 32.68 -19.52
N GLY A 117 -2.43 32.07 -20.62
CA GLY A 117 -1.58 31.56 -21.69
C GLY A 117 -0.96 30.19 -21.36
N THR A 118 -0.43 29.52 -22.38
CA THR A 118 0.23 28.20 -22.25
C THR A 118 1.56 28.30 -21.51
N PHE A 119 2.22 27.16 -21.23
CA PHE A 119 3.65 27.21 -20.85
C PHE A 119 4.49 27.80 -22.00
N LYS A 120 5.64 28.38 -21.68
CA LYS A 120 6.45 29.19 -22.59
C LYS A 120 6.91 28.43 -23.84
N LYS A 121 7.16 27.13 -23.71
CA LYS A 121 7.65 26.27 -24.79
C LYS A 121 6.55 25.49 -25.51
N TYR A 122 5.27 25.85 -25.30
CA TYR A 122 4.14 25.09 -25.85
C TYR A 122 4.13 25.04 -27.37
N ASP A 123 4.40 26.15 -28.08
CA ASP A 123 4.34 26.17 -29.54
C ASP A 123 5.30 25.17 -30.19
N LEU A 124 6.46 24.97 -29.58
CA LEU A 124 7.44 23.97 -30.03
C LEU A 124 6.95 22.54 -29.77
N ASN A 125 6.18 22.32 -28.71
CA ASN A 125 5.70 21.01 -28.27
C ASN A 125 4.25 20.71 -28.68
N LYS A 126 3.57 21.63 -29.36
CA LYS A 126 2.11 21.60 -29.57
C LYS A 126 1.64 20.31 -30.24
N ASN A 127 2.31 19.93 -31.33
CA ASN A 127 1.94 18.75 -32.12
C ASN A 127 2.16 17.45 -31.35
N ASP A 128 3.32 17.32 -30.68
CA ASP A 128 3.64 16.16 -29.86
C ASP A 128 2.71 16.05 -28.65
N MET A 129 2.43 17.17 -27.99
CA MET A 129 1.54 17.21 -26.84
C MET A 129 0.12 16.81 -27.22
N LEU A 130 -0.43 17.33 -28.33
CA LEU A 130 -1.76 16.93 -28.79
C LEU A 130 -1.81 15.45 -29.20
N ARG A 131 -0.73 14.91 -29.79
CA ARG A 131 -0.61 13.47 -30.08
C ARG A 131 -0.65 12.64 -28.79
N VAL A 132 0.13 13.02 -27.79
CA VAL A 132 0.18 12.34 -26.49
C VAL A 132 -1.19 12.36 -25.80
N ILE A 133 -1.88 13.51 -25.80
CA ILE A 133 -3.23 13.62 -25.23
C ILE A 133 -4.24 12.74 -25.98
N ARG A 134 -4.19 12.67 -27.32
CA ARG A 134 -5.02 11.73 -28.09
C ARG A 134 -4.76 10.28 -27.69
N ASN A 135 -3.50 9.88 -27.54
CA ASN A 135 -3.16 8.52 -27.12
C ASN A 135 -3.67 8.20 -25.71
N HIS A 136 -3.56 9.14 -24.76
CA HIS A 136 -4.14 8.97 -23.43
C HIS A 136 -5.66 8.82 -23.48
N LYS A 137 -6.34 9.65 -24.27
CA LYS A 137 -7.78 9.56 -24.49
C LYS A 137 -8.17 8.20 -25.08
N ARG A 138 -7.50 7.73 -26.14
CA ARG A 138 -7.75 6.39 -26.72
C ARG A 138 -7.59 5.27 -25.69
N ALA A 139 -6.55 5.34 -24.87
CA ALA A 139 -6.39 4.39 -23.77
C ALA A 139 -7.56 4.46 -22.77
N ALA A 140 -8.04 5.66 -22.44
CA ALA A 140 -9.16 5.85 -21.51
C ALA A 140 -10.51 5.40 -22.11
N ASP A 141 -10.65 5.45 -23.42
CA ASP A 141 -11.78 4.91 -24.17
C ASP A 141 -11.74 3.37 -24.29
N GLY A 142 -10.66 2.74 -23.83
CA GLY A 142 -10.47 1.28 -23.89
C GLY A 142 -9.99 0.78 -25.25
N GLU A 143 -9.46 1.65 -26.11
CA GLU A 143 -9.04 1.27 -27.46
C GLU A 143 -7.73 0.45 -27.45
N ALA A 144 -7.75 -0.75 -28.03
CA ALA A 144 -6.58 -1.62 -28.11
C ALA A 144 -5.59 -1.27 -29.24
N SER A 145 -5.97 -0.39 -30.18
CA SER A 145 -5.13 0.00 -31.31
C SER A 145 -5.40 1.45 -31.72
N GLY A 146 -4.70 1.94 -32.75
CA GLY A 146 -4.85 3.32 -33.24
C GLY A 146 -3.94 4.34 -32.57
N TYR A 147 -3.05 3.93 -31.66
CA TYR A 147 -2.06 4.81 -31.04
C TYR A 147 -1.10 5.43 -32.06
N GLU A 148 -0.83 6.73 -31.91
CA GLU A 148 0.03 7.51 -32.80
C GLU A 148 1.46 7.58 -32.28
N GLY A 149 2.45 7.18 -33.10
CA GLY A 149 3.87 7.41 -32.81
C GLY A 149 4.41 6.61 -31.62
N LEU A 150 3.82 5.45 -31.31
CA LEU A 150 4.31 4.53 -30.29
C LEU A 150 4.88 3.25 -30.92
N SER A 151 6.04 2.81 -30.43
CA SER A 151 6.65 1.53 -30.80
C SER A 151 6.11 0.35 -29.99
N MET A 152 5.54 0.63 -28.81
CA MET A 152 4.87 -0.32 -27.92
C MET A 152 3.49 0.21 -27.58
N ILE A 153 2.49 -0.66 -27.63
CA ILE A 153 1.10 -0.32 -27.33
C ILE A 153 0.90 -0.38 -25.81
N PRO A 154 0.35 0.67 -25.18
CA PRO A 154 0.05 0.65 -23.75
C PRO A 154 -1.14 -0.26 -23.44
N VAL A 155 -1.30 -0.64 -22.16
CA VAL A 155 -2.49 -1.36 -21.71
C VAL A 155 -3.70 -0.40 -21.73
N PRO A 156 -4.77 -0.66 -22.49
CA PRO A 156 -5.94 0.20 -22.47
C PRO A 156 -6.73 0.06 -21.17
N LEU A 157 -7.63 1.00 -20.89
CA LEU A 157 -8.51 0.92 -19.74
C LEU A 157 -9.43 -0.31 -19.87
N ASP A 158 -9.41 -1.17 -18.85
CA ASP A 158 -10.34 -2.30 -18.78
C ASP A 158 -11.71 -1.82 -18.32
N VAL A 159 -12.59 -1.58 -19.29
CA VAL A 159 -13.98 -1.17 -19.04
C VAL A 159 -14.91 -2.37 -18.75
N THR A 160 -14.42 -3.60 -18.91
CA THR A 160 -15.23 -4.82 -18.77
C THR A 160 -15.27 -5.32 -17.33
N HIS A 161 -14.13 -5.32 -16.65
CA HIS A 161 -14.02 -5.76 -15.24
C HIS A 161 -14.17 -4.60 -14.25
N THR A 162 -14.69 -3.44 -14.66
CA THR A 162 -14.75 -2.28 -13.77
C THR A 162 -15.74 -2.50 -12.62
N PRO A 163 -15.35 -2.26 -11.35
CA PRO A 163 -16.29 -2.26 -10.24
C PRO A 163 -17.19 -1.01 -10.24
N SER A 164 -16.88 0.01 -11.04
CA SER A 164 -17.67 1.24 -11.14
C SER A 164 -17.74 1.78 -12.57
N PRO A 165 -18.78 1.40 -13.34
CA PRO A 165 -19.01 1.94 -14.68
C PRO A 165 -19.17 3.47 -14.69
N THR A 166 -19.62 4.06 -13.58
CA THR A 166 -19.72 5.51 -13.41
C THR A 166 -18.35 6.17 -13.43
N LEU A 167 -17.37 5.64 -12.68
CA LEU A 167 -16.01 6.17 -12.68
C LEU A 167 -15.36 6.11 -14.07
N VAL A 168 -15.60 5.04 -14.83
CA VAL A 168 -15.11 4.91 -16.20
C VAL A 168 -15.65 6.00 -17.10
N ARG A 169 -16.97 6.26 -17.06
CA ARG A 169 -17.60 7.33 -17.84
C ARG A 169 -17.04 8.70 -17.47
N GLU A 170 -16.83 8.97 -16.19
CA GLU A 170 -16.24 10.24 -15.76
C GLU A 170 -14.78 10.39 -16.21
N ALA A 171 -13.99 9.31 -16.22
CA ALA A 171 -12.64 9.33 -16.75
C ALA A 171 -12.62 9.64 -18.26
N GLN A 172 -13.51 9.01 -19.04
CA GLN A 172 -13.65 9.26 -20.48
C GLN A 172 -14.05 10.72 -20.76
N LYS A 173 -15.08 11.24 -20.06
CA LYS A 173 -15.49 12.65 -20.14
C LYS A 173 -14.34 13.61 -19.79
N ALA A 174 -13.54 13.28 -18.78
CA ALA A 174 -12.40 14.09 -18.38
C ALA A 174 -11.36 14.20 -19.51
N TRP A 175 -11.07 13.10 -20.22
CA TRP A 175 -10.17 13.09 -21.36
C TRP A 175 -10.74 13.77 -22.60
N ASP A 176 -12.03 13.62 -22.88
CA ASP A 176 -12.72 14.39 -23.92
C ASP A 176 -12.60 15.89 -23.68
N LYS A 177 -12.84 16.31 -22.44
CA LYS A 177 -12.71 17.70 -22.02
C LYS A 177 -11.26 18.18 -22.13
N ALA A 178 -10.30 17.39 -21.66
CA ALA A 178 -8.87 17.71 -21.75
C ALA A 178 -8.44 17.93 -23.20
N TYR A 179 -8.81 17.02 -24.11
CA TYR A 179 -8.48 17.11 -25.52
C TYR A 179 -9.14 18.33 -26.18
N THR A 180 -10.46 18.49 -26.01
CA THR A 180 -11.23 19.56 -26.64
C THR A 180 -10.74 20.95 -26.21
N LEU A 181 -10.53 21.15 -24.90
CA LEU A 181 -10.04 22.42 -24.39
C LEU A 181 -8.58 22.65 -24.79
N GLY A 182 -7.75 21.61 -24.76
CA GLY A 182 -6.35 21.70 -25.15
C GLY A 182 -6.15 22.02 -26.63
N GLN A 183 -7.02 21.55 -27.53
CA GLN A 183 -7.00 21.96 -28.93
C GLN A 183 -7.30 23.46 -29.09
N LYS A 184 -8.22 23.98 -28.28
CA LYS A 184 -8.69 25.37 -28.37
C LYS A 184 -7.74 26.37 -27.71
N HIS A 185 -7.19 26.01 -26.54
CA HIS A 185 -6.48 26.93 -25.65
C HIS A 185 -5.00 26.56 -25.43
N GLY A 186 -4.59 25.37 -25.86
CA GLY A 186 -3.32 24.78 -25.44
C GLY A 186 -3.33 24.37 -23.98
N TYR A 187 -2.15 24.18 -23.39
CA TYR A 187 -2.02 23.75 -21.99
C TYR A 187 -1.03 24.64 -21.23
N ARG A 188 -1.34 24.86 -19.95
CA ARG A 188 -0.48 25.62 -19.05
C ARG A 188 0.73 24.82 -18.58
N ASN A 189 0.65 23.49 -18.59
CA ASN A 189 1.64 22.60 -17.98
C ASN A 189 2.08 21.53 -18.97
N ALA A 190 3.39 21.32 -19.13
CA ALA A 190 3.91 20.25 -19.99
C ALA A 190 3.64 18.84 -19.41
N GLN A 191 3.59 18.72 -18.08
CA GLN A 191 3.27 17.51 -17.34
C GLN A 191 2.39 17.88 -16.13
N THR A 192 1.41 17.05 -15.80
CA THR A 192 0.45 17.33 -14.72
C THR A 192 0.48 16.31 -13.60
N THR A 193 0.86 15.05 -13.89
CA THR A 193 0.67 13.93 -12.96
C THR A 193 1.89 13.01 -12.86
N VAL A 194 2.18 12.58 -11.63
CA VAL A 194 3.25 11.64 -11.25
C VAL A 194 2.79 10.92 -9.98
N ILE A 195 2.95 9.59 -9.91
CA ILE A 195 2.76 8.87 -8.65
C ILE A 195 4.12 8.75 -7.98
N ALA A 196 4.40 9.66 -7.05
CA ALA A 196 5.65 9.72 -6.29
C ALA A 196 5.64 8.78 -5.07
N PRO A 197 6.80 8.47 -4.46
CA PRO A 197 6.84 7.81 -3.16
C PRO A 197 6.16 8.69 -2.11
N THR A 198 5.28 8.09 -1.33
CA THR A 198 4.53 8.79 -0.28
C THR A 198 4.92 8.32 1.11
N GLY A 199 6.17 7.90 1.31
CA GLY A 199 6.65 7.34 2.58
C GLY A 199 6.38 8.24 3.79
N THR A 200 6.90 9.47 3.78
CA THR A 200 6.73 10.40 4.91
C THR A 200 5.33 11.00 4.96
N ILE A 201 4.80 11.49 3.82
CA ILE A 201 3.49 12.16 3.81
C ILE A 201 2.33 11.19 4.00
N GLY A 202 2.47 9.93 3.60
CA GLY A 202 1.47 8.89 3.82
C GLY A 202 1.24 8.63 5.31
N LEU A 203 2.28 8.72 6.14
CA LEU A 203 2.14 8.65 7.60
C LEU A 203 1.35 9.85 8.16
N VAL A 204 1.51 11.04 7.57
CA VAL A 204 0.78 12.25 7.97
C VAL A 204 -0.69 12.20 7.53
N MET A 205 -0.96 11.58 6.37
CA MET A 205 -2.31 11.42 5.81
C MET A 205 -3.03 10.15 6.27
N ASP A 206 -2.47 9.41 7.25
CA ASP A 206 -2.99 8.14 7.74
C ASP A 206 -3.23 7.09 6.62
N CYS A 207 -2.33 7.03 5.62
CA CYS A 207 -2.36 6.00 4.60
C CYS A 207 -1.82 4.66 5.13
N ASP A 208 -2.54 3.56 4.85
CA ASP A 208 -2.05 2.20 5.14
C ASP A 208 -1.00 1.75 4.11
N THR A 209 -1.15 2.18 2.86
CA THR A 209 -0.20 1.90 1.77
C THR A 209 0.30 3.16 1.06
N THR A 210 1.49 3.10 0.50
CA THR A 210 2.11 4.24 -0.20
C THR A 210 1.81 4.18 -1.69
N GLY A 211 1.43 5.31 -2.31
CA GLY A 211 1.25 5.38 -3.75
C GLY A 211 0.27 4.32 -4.29
N VAL A 212 0.77 3.48 -5.19
CA VAL A 212 0.08 2.29 -5.75
C VAL A 212 0.58 0.98 -5.12
N GLU A 213 1.25 1.04 -3.98
CA GLU A 213 1.73 -0.16 -3.28
C GLU A 213 0.57 -0.97 -2.69
N PRO A 214 0.62 -2.32 -2.74
CA PRO A 214 -0.12 -3.14 -1.81
C PRO A 214 0.46 -2.94 -0.40
N ASP A 215 -0.21 -3.47 0.61
CA ASP A 215 0.38 -3.44 1.94
C ASP A 215 1.61 -4.34 2.02
N PHE A 216 2.56 -3.97 2.88
CA PHE A 216 3.78 -4.75 3.11
C PHE A 216 3.53 -5.89 4.10
N ALA A 217 2.73 -5.64 5.15
CA ALA A 217 2.41 -6.62 6.18
C ALA A 217 1.10 -6.29 6.90
N ILE A 218 0.28 -7.32 7.15
CA ILE A 218 -1.00 -7.20 7.87
C ILE A 218 -0.86 -6.62 9.28
N VAL A 219 0.21 -6.99 10.00
CA VAL A 219 0.51 -6.45 11.34
C VAL A 219 1.87 -5.78 11.33
N LYS A 220 1.90 -4.51 11.74
CA LYS A 220 3.09 -3.66 11.79
C LYS A 220 3.49 -3.42 13.24
N PHE A 221 4.79 -3.25 13.47
CA PHE A 221 5.35 -3.00 14.81
C PHE A 221 5.83 -1.56 14.92
N LYS A 222 5.35 -0.87 15.95
CA LYS A 222 5.84 0.46 16.33
C LYS A 222 6.73 0.35 17.56
N LYS A 223 8.00 0.72 17.43
CA LYS A 223 8.92 0.82 18.57
C LYS A 223 8.57 2.05 19.41
N LEU A 224 8.42 1.88 20.72
CA LEU A 224 8.13 2.98 21.63
C LEU A 224 9.42 3.63 22.13
N ALA A 225 9.39 4.95 22.40
CA ALA A 225 10.55 5.70 22.87
C ALA A 225 11.10 5.18 24.22
N GLY A 226 10.22 4.65 25.09
CA GLY A 226 10.59 4.04 26.38
C GLY A 226 11.03 2.58 26.29
N GLY A 227 11.22 2.03 25.08
CA GLY A 227 11.44 0.60 24.87
C GLY A 227 10.14 -0.19 24.70
N GLY A 228 10.25 -1.39 24.14
CA GLY A 228 9.08 -2.22 23.78
C GLY A 228 8.48 -1.89 22.42
N TYR A 229 7.46 -2.67 22.05
CA TYR A 229 6.79 -2.61 20.76
C TYR A 229 5.27 -2.61 20.94
N PHE A 230 4.59 -1.91 20.04
CA PHE A 230 3.14 -1.93 19.90
C PHE A 230 2.77 -2.52 18.53
N LYS A 231 1.82 -3.47 18.52
CA LYS A 231 1.32 -4.10 17.29
C LYS A 231 0.13 -3.31 16.75
N ILE A 232 0.16 -3.03 15.46
CA ILE A 232 -0.89 -2.30 14.76
C ILE A 232 -1.34 -3.19 13.60
N ILE A 233 -2.58 -3.65 13.63
CA ILE A 233 -3.18 -4.28 12.45
C ILE A 233 -3.46 -3.20 11.41
N ASN A 234 -3.29 -3.54 10.13
CA ASN A 234 -3.74 -2.70 9.02
C ASN A 234 -5.20 -2.30 9.24
N ARG A 235 -5.47 -0.99 9.18
CA ARG A 235 -6.79 -0.43 9.52
C ARG A 235 -7.88 -0.85 8.54
N MET A 236 -7.50 -1.23 7.32
CA MET A 236 -8.41 -1.68 6.27
C MET A 236 -8.88 -3.12 6.47
N VAL A 237 -8.18 -3.95 7.26
CA VAL A 237 -8.57 -5.35 7.50
C VAL A 237 -9.97 -5.48 8.12
N PRO A 238 -10.31 -4.79 9.23
CA PRO A 238 -11.67 -4.81 9.77
C PRO A 238 -12.74 -4.35 8.77
N HIS A 239 -12.44 -3.35 7.94
CA HIS A 239 -13.37 -2.84 6.93
C HIS A 239 -13.59 -3.86 5.81
N ALA A 240 -12.51 -4.45 5.31
CA ALA A 240 -12.53 -5.52 4.31
C ALA A 240 -13.37 -6.71 4.79
N LEU A 241 -13.18 -7.15 6.03
CA LEU A 241 -13.96 -8.26 6.59
C LEU A 241 -15.45 -7.92 6.68
N LYS A 242 -15.81 -6.71 7.09
CA LYS A 242 -17.23 -6.27 7.06
C LYS A 242 -17.78 -6.25 5.63
N CYS A 243 -17.02 -5.71 4.67
CA CYS A 243 -17.39 -5.69 3.25
C CYS A 243 -17.60 -7.11 2.69
N LEU A 244 -16.81 -8.08 3.14
CA LEU A 244 -16.90 -9.49 2.75
C LEU A 244 -18.00 -10.28 3.50
N GLY A 245 -18.78 -9.60 4.34
CA GLY A 245 -19.95 -10.16 5.04
C GLY A 245 -19.63 -10.90 6.33
N TYR A 246 -18.49 -10.64 6.96
CA TYR A 246 -18.18 -11.18 8.30
C TYR A 246 -18.89 -10.39 9.39
N ASP A 247 -19.45 -11.09 10.38
CA ASP A 247 -20.07 -10.46 11.55
C ASP A 247 -19.02 -9.95 12.56
N ALA A 248 -19.47 -9.15 13.52
CA ALA A 248 -18.59 -8.51 14.50
C ALA A 248 -17.76 -9.51 15.34
N THR A 249 -18.30 -10.70 15.64
CA THR A 249 -17.60 -11.73 16.41
C THR A 249 -16.53 -12.38 15.54
N GLN A 250 -16.88 -12.73 14.30
CA GLN A 250 -15.92 -13.28 13.34
C GLN A 250 -14.76 -12.32 13.07
N VAL A 251 -15.07 -11.04 12.90
CA VAL A 251 -14.07 -9.97 12.71
C VAL A 251 -13.13 -9.91 13.92
N ASP A 252 -13.66 -9.87 15.14
CA ASP A 252 -12.85 -9.81 16.36
C ASP A 252 -11.96 -11.05 16.53
N ASP A 253 -12.49 -12.26 16.27
CA ASP A 253 -11.71 -13.50 16.31
C ASP A 253 -10.57 -13.52 15.28
N ILE A 254 -10.81 -13.03 14.06
CA ILE A 254 -9.79 -12.92 13.00
C ILE A 254 -8.71 -11.91 13.39
N ILE A 255 -9.11 -10.74 13.92
CA ILE A 255 -8.18 -9.70 14.38
C ILE A 255 -7.31 -10.23 15.53
N LYS A 256 -7.92 -10.90 16.51
CA LYS A 256 -7.20 -11.52 17.65
C LYS A 256 -6.25 -12.62 17.20
N TYR A 257 -6.62 -13.41 16.19
CA TYR A 257 -5.72 -14.39 15.60
C TYR A 257 -4.47 -13.71 15.00
N ALA A 258 -4.65 -12.60 14.28
CA ALA A 258 -3.56 -11.89 13.63
C ALA A 258 -2.64 -11.17 14.64
N VAL A 259 -3.22 -10.39 15.56
CA VAL A 259 -2.51 -9.51 16.50
C VAL A 259 -2.05 -10.23 17.76
N GLY A 260 -2.77 -11.28 18.15
CA GLY A 260 -2.59 -12.01 19.40
C GLY A 260 -3.50 -11.51 20.52
N HIS A 261 -3.79 -12.38 21.47
CA HIS A 261 -4.62 -12.07 22.64
C HIS A 261 -3.87 -11.26 23.71
N GLY A 262 -2.54 -11.18 23.65
CA GLY A 262 -1.72 -10.53 24.68
C GLY A 262 -1.74 -11.25 26.04
N THR A 263 -2.26 -12.48 26.08
CA THR A 263 -2.38 -13.33 27.27
C THR A 263 -2.29 -14.81 26.88
N LEU A 264 -1.98 -15.65 27.86
CA LEU A 264 -2.06 -17.11 27.75
C LEU A 264 -3.34 -17.68 28.38
N GLU A 265 -4.18 -16.82 28.97
CA GLU A 265 -5.50 -17.20 29.46
C GLU A 265 -6.37 -17.69 28.30
N GLY A 266 -6.94 -18.89 28.42
CA GLY A 266 -7.72 -19.52 27.35
C GLY A 266 -6.91 -20.23 26.26
N CYS A 267 -5.58 -20.18 26.31
CA CYS A 267 -4.73 -20.98 25.41
C CYS A 267 -4.87 -22.48 25.72
N LYS A 268 -4.93 -23.33 24.68
CA LYS A 268 -5.11 -24.78 24.85
C LYS A 268 -3.83 -25.51 25.28
N SER A 269 -2.67 -25.06 24.80
CA SER A 269 -1.39 -25.72 25.05
C SER A 269 -0.73 -25.24 26.35
N ILE A 270 -0.43 -23.94 26.44
CA ILE A 270 0.22 -23.31 27.59
C ILE A 270 -0.69 -22.21 28.13
N ASN A 271 -1.30 -22.42 29.29
CA ASN A 271 -2.11 -21.43 29.99
C ASN A 271 -1.70 -21.31 31.47
N PHE A 272 -2.29 -20.35 32.18
CA PHE A 272 -1.92 -20.08 33.57
C PHE A 272 -2.22 -21.24 34.52
N ASP A 273 -3.21 -22.09 34.24
CA ASP A 273 -3.50 -23.25 35.08
C ASP A 273 -2.47 -24.36 34.88
N VAL A 274 -2.04 -24.59 33.63
CA VAL A 274 -0.93 -25.50 33.31
C VAL A 274 0.39 -25.00 33.93
N LEU A 275 0.64 -23.70 33.93
CA LEU A 275 1.82 -23.11 34.56
C LEU A 275 1.76 -23.24 36.09
N ARG A 276 0.59 -23.02 36.71
CA ARG A 276 0.40 -23.26 38.16
C ARG A 276 0.66 -24.71 38.54
N ALA A 277 0.21 -25.67 37.72
CA ALA A 277 0.51 -27.09 37.93
C ALA A 277 2.02 -27.41 37.83
N LYS A 278 2.81 -26.54 37.18
CA LYS A 278 4.27 -26.61 37.11
C LYS A 278 4.97 -25.74 38.17
N GLY A 279 4.26 -25.23 39.17
CA GLY A 279 4.83 -24.51 40.31
C GLY A 279 4.84 -22.99 40.18
N PHE A 280 4.23 -22.39 39.16
CA PHE A 280 4.15 -20.93 39.07
C PHE A 280 3.14 -20.36 40.08
N GLY A 281 3.62 -19.54 41.01
CA GLY A 281 2.77 -18.81 41.97
C GLY A 281 2.10 -17.57 41.37
N ASP A 282 1.16 -16.97 42.12
CA ASP A 282 0.38 -15.82 41.65
C ASP A 282 1.25 -14.58 41.33
N SER A 283 2.39 -14.41 42.03
CA SER A 283 3.32 -13.33 41.74
C SER A 283 3.96 -13.47 40.34
N GLN A 284 4.37 -14.69 39.97
CA GLN A 284 4.94 -14.99 38.66
C GLN A 284 3.88 -14.86 37.57
N ILE A 285 2.66 -15.34 37.82
CA ILE A 285 1.54 -15.20 36.87
C ILE A 285 1.23 -13.71 36.63
N THR A 286 1.26 -12.88 37.67
CA THR A 286 1.07 -11.43 37.54
C THR A 286 2.15 -10.79 36.68
N SER A 287 3.43 -11.12 36.94
CA SER A 287 4.55 -10.62 36.13
C SER A 287 4.45 -11.07 34.66
N LEU A 288 4.05 -12.32 34.41
CA LEU A 288 3.82 -12.82 33.05
C LEU A 288 2.67 -12.09 32.35
N ARG A 289 1.54 -11.84 33.04
CA ARG A 289 0.41 -11.08 32.46
C ARG A 289 0.85 -9.71 31.96
N GLU A 290 1.71 -9.00 32.69
CA GLU A 290 2.23 -7.72 32.24
C GLU A 290 3.23 -7.85 31.09
N ALA A 291 4.18 -8.79 31.18
CA ALA A 291 5.20 -8.97 30.14
C ALA A 291 4.62 -9.42 28.78
N LEU A 292 3.57 -10.25 28.80
CA LEU A 292 2.98 -10.84 27.60
C LEU A 292 2.22 -9.82 26.73
N LYS A 293 1.68 -8.74 27.30
CA LYS A 293 0.92 -7.70 26.56
C LYS A 293 1.72 -7.11 25.40
N SER A 294 3.02 -6.95 25.57
CA SER A 294 3.94 -6.38 24.55
C SER A 294 4.93 -7.41 23.99
N ALA A 295 4.76 -8.70 24.31
CA ALA A 295 5.69 -9.73 23.87
C ALA A 295 5.59 -9.95 22.35
N PHE A 296 6.76 -9.95 21.71
CA PHE A 296 6.90 -10.37 20.30
C PHE A 296 6.92 -11.89 20.17
N ASP A 297 7.62 -12.54 21.10
CA ASP A 297 7.65 -13.99 21.27
C ASP A 297 7.46 -14.29 22.75
N ILE A 298 6.61 -15.26 23.08
CA ILE A 298 6.30 -15.59 24.47
C ILE A 298 7.55 -15.98 25.25
N LYS A 299 8.56 -16.58 24.60
CA LYS A 299 9.83 -16.96 25.24
C LYS A 299 10.52 -15.78 25.90
N PHE A 300 10.35 -14.57 25.36
CA PHE A 300 10.91 -13.37 25.95
C PHE A 300 10.23 -12.95 27.25
N ALA A 301 9.03 -13.44 27.56
CA ALA A 301 8.41 -13.25 28.87
C ALA A 301 8.93 -14.27 29.91
N PHE A 302 9.34 -15.46 29.47
CA PHE A 302 9.83 -16.55 30.33
C PHE A 302 11.34 -16.45 30.58
N ASN A 303 11.75 -15.42 31.30
CA ASN A 303 13.16 -15.17 31.63
C ASN A 303 13.36 -14.78 33.11
N LYS A 304 14.61 -14.77 33.57
CA LYS A 304 14.98 -14.44 34.97
C LYS A 304 14.64 -13.03 35.43
N TRP A 305 14.53 -12.06 34.52
CA TRP A 305 14.18 -10.67 34.83
C TRP A 305 12.69 -10.51 35.08
N THR A 306 11.86 -11.27 34.35
CA THR A 306 10.40 -11.28 34.54
C THR A 306 9.99 -12.13 35.74
N LEU A 307 10.58 -13.32 35.88
CA LEU A 307 10.13 -14.35 36.83
C LEU A 307 10.93 -14.39 38.15
N GLY A 308 12.11 -13.75 38.18
CA GLY A 308 13.02 -13.77 39.31
C GLY A 308 13.96 -14.98 39.30
N GLU A 309 15.26 -14.75 39.52
CA GLU A 309 16.28 -15.79 39.53
C GLU A 309 16.08 -16.81 40.66
N GLU A 310 15.63 -16.37 41.84
CA GLU A 310 15.40 -17.26 42.98
C GLU A 310 14.30 -18.28 42.70
N PHE A 311 13.19 -17.85 42.11
CA PHE A 311 12.11 -18.73 41.67
C PHE A 311 12.62 -19.77 40.66
N LEU A 312 13.33 -19.32 39.61
CA LEU A 312 13.84 -20.23 38.58
C LEU A 312 14.83 -21.26 39.12
N THR A 313 15.73 -20.85 40.03
CA THR A 313 16.78 -21.73 40.56
C THR A 313 16.30 -22.64 41.68
N ARG A 314 15.50 -22.13 42.63
CA ARG A 314 15.10 -22.88 43.82
C ARG A 314 13.82 -23.68 43.62
N GLU A 315 12.82 -23.11 42.96
CA GLU A 315 11.51 -23.75 42.82
C GLU A 315 11.43 -24.59 41.54
N LEU A 316 11.90 -24.04 40.41
CA LEU A 316 11.90 -24.75 39.13
C LEU A 316 13.19 -25.56 38.87
N GLY A 317 14.20 -25.44 39.73
CA GLY A 317 15.43 -26.23 39.64
C GLY A 317 16.30 -25.93 38.41
N VAL A 318 16.16 -24.75 37.79
CA VAL A 318 16.97 -24.36 36.64
C VAL A 318 18.42 -24.12 37.09
N PRO A 319 19.43 -24.82 36.53
CA PRO A 319 20.81 -24.60 36.89
C PRO A 319 21.26 -23.16 36.59
N LYS A 320 21.92 -22.50 37.54
CA LYS A 320 22.35 -21.09 37.39
C LYS A 320 23.18 -20.84 36.12
N MET A 321 24.06 -21.79 35.76
CA MET A 321 24.86 -21.71 34.54
C MET A 321 24.00 -21.65 33.26
N GLN A 322 22.84 -22.34 33.25
CA GLN A 322 21.92 -22.30 32.11
C GLN A 322 21.21 -20.95 31.98
N LEU A 323 20.91 -20.28 33.10
CA LEU A 323 20.27 -18.96 33.11
C LEU A 323 21.16 -17.84 32.54
N GLU A 324 22.46 -18.08 32.38
CA GLU A 324 23.38 -17.12 31.76
C GLU A 324 23.57 -17.36 30.25
N HIS A 325 23.09 -18.49 29.72
CA HIS A 325 23.13 -18.75 28.29
C HIS A 325 22.07 -17.93 27.54
N LEU A 326 22.52 -17.14 26.56
CA LEU A 326 21.64 -16.31 25.70
C LEU A 326 20.56 -17.10 24.95
N ASN A 327 20.80 -18.40 24.72
CA ASN A 327 19.89 -19.28 23.97
C ASN A 327 19.05 -20.20 24.88
N PHE A 328 19.05 -19.98 26.19
CA PHE A 328 18.25 -20.80 27.10
C PHE A 328 16.75 -20.60 26.87
N ASP A 329 16.02 -21.69 26.69
CA ASP A 329 14.58 -21.71 26.48
C ASP A 329 13.90 -22.35 27.70
N LEU A 330 13.36 -21.51 28.58
CA LEU A 330 12.73 -21.96 29.82
C LEU A 330 11.48 -22.81 29.56
N LEU A 331 10.71 -22.52 28.50
CA LEU A 331 9.51 -23.30 28.20
C LEU A 331 9.88 -24.74 27.80
N ASN A 332 10.94 -24.89 27.01
CA ASN A 332 11.44 -26.21 26.63
C ASN A 332 12.02 -26.96 27.84
N PHE A 333 12.74 -26.26 28.73
CA PHE A 333 13.21 -26.84 30.01
C PHE A 333 12.06 -27.36 30.88
N LEU A 334 10.92 -26.67 30.88
CA LEU A 334 9.71 -27.08 31.58
C LEU A 334 8.98 -28.27 30.93
N GLY A 335 9.52 -28.81 29.83
CA GLY A 335 9.00 -29.97 29.13
C GLY A 335 7.90 -29.67 28.12
N PHE A 336 7.67 -28.40 27.77
CA PHE A 336 6.77 -28.07 26.67
C PHE A 336 7.42 -28.40 25.33
N THR A 337 6.67 -29.08 24.48
CA THR A 337 7.09 -29.38 23.11
C THR A 337 7.16 -28.11 22.28
N ARG A 338 7.94 -28.16 21.18
CA ARG A 338 8.00 -27.04 20.23
C ARG A 338 6.63 -26.66 19.66
N SER A 339 5.77 -27.64 19.41
CA SER A 339 4.40 -27.39 18.91
C SER A 339 3.56 -26.62 19.92
N GLU A 340 3.58 -27.03 21.19
CA GLU A 340 2.83 -26.36 22.25
C GLU A 340 3.27 -24.91 22.44
N ILE A 341 4.59 -24.67 22.34
CA ILE A 341 5.19 -23.33 22.42
C ILE A 341 4.77 -22.48 21.21
N ASP A 342 4.84 -23.03 19.99
CA ASP A 342 4.45 -22.29 18.78
C ASP A 342 2.94 -21.99 18.76
N ASP A 343 2.10 -22.90 19.25
CA ASP A 343 0.65 -22.69 19.42
C ASP A 343 0.36 -21.59 20.45
N ALA A 344 1.01 -21.64 21.61
CA ALA A 344 0.89 -20.62 22.65
C ALA A 344 1.42 -19.27 22.19
N ASN A 345 2.51 -19.27 21.42
CA ASN A 345 3.07 -18.07 20.83
C ASN A 345 2.10 -17.45 19.83
N THR A 346 1.50 -18.25 18.96
CA THR A 346 0.51 -17.78 17.99
C THR A 346 -0.73 -17.24 18.70
N TYR A 347 -1.20 -17.91 19.76
CA TYR A 347 -2.35 -17.45 20.54
C TYR A 347 -2.10 -16.10 21.22
N CYS A 348 -0.99 -15.99 21.96
CA CYS A 348 -0.69 -14.80 22.76
C CYS A 348 -0.12 -13.66 21.90
N CYS A 349 0.88 -13.96 21.08
CA CYS A 349 1.59 -12.98 20.29
C CYS A 349 1.00 -12.78 18.91
N GLY A 350 0.10 -13.63 18.41
CA GLY A 350 -0.54 -13.47 17.11
C GLY A 350 0.21 -14.16 15.97
N ALA A 351 -0.54 -14.59 14.96
CA ALA A 351 0.01 -15.21 13.75
C ALA A 351 0.69 -14.20 12.81
N MET A 352 0.36 -12.90 12.94
CA MET A 352 0.72 -11.79 12.05
C MET A 352 0.23 -11.94 10.60
N THR A 353 -0.59 -12.95 10.31
CA THR A 353 -1.23 -13.23 9.03
C THR A 353 -2.71 -13.54 9.25
N LEU A 354 -3.50 -13.47 8.19
CA LEU A 354 -4.88 -13.96 8.19
C LEU A 354 -5.00 -15.36 7.55
N GLU A 355 -3.90 -15.93 7.08
CA GLU A 355 -3.88 -17.31 6.58
C GLU A 355 -4.31 -18.28 7.66
N ASN A 356 -5.35 -19.08 7.38
CA ASN A 356 -5.95 -20.02 8.32
C ASN A 356 -6.51 -19.38 9.60
N ALA A 357 -6.76 -18.07 9.59
CA ALA A 357 -7.51 -17.42 10.66
C ALA A 357 -8.88 -18.09 10.84
N PRO A 358 -9.43 -18.12 12.07
CA PRO A 358 -10.77 -18.67 12.30
C PRO A 358 -11.79 -17.96 11.40
N HIS A 359 -12.80 -18.69 10.92
CA HIS A 359 -13.89 -18.20 10.05
C HIS A 359 -13.48 -17.76 8.63
N ILE A 360 -12.20 -17.49 8.35
CA ILE A 360 -11.80 -16.95 7.05
C ILE A 360 -12.11 -17.95 5.93
N LYS A 361 -12.75 -17.46 4.87
CA LYS A 361 -13.14 -18.28 3.72
C LYS A 361 -11.95 -18.30 2.77
N PRO A 362 -11.55 -19.46 2.22
CA PRO A 362 -10.44 -19.54 1.28
C PRO A 362 -10.57 -18.58 0.09
N ALA A 363 -11.80 -18.35 -0.40
CA ALA A 363 -12.10 -17.43 -1.50
C ALA A 363 -11.75 -15.96 -1.18
N HIS A 364 -11.70 -15.58 0.10
CA HIS A 364 -11.44 -14.22 0.54
C HIS A 364 -9.96 -13.96 0.85
N ALA A 365 -9.13 -15.01 0.92
CA ALA A 365 -7.74 -14.90 1.36
C ALA A 365 -6.92 -13.93 0.49
N ALA A 366 -7.18 -13.89 -0.82
CA ALA A 366 -6.45 -13.05 -1.78
C ALA A 366 -6.64 -11.54 -1.56
N VAL A 367 -7.68 -11.11 -0.85
CA VAL A 367 -7.89 -9.70 -0.45
C VAL A 367 -6.79 -9.21 0.49
N PHE A 368 -6.20 -10.12 1.25
CA PHE A 368 -5.24 -9.82 2.31
C PHE A 368 -3.79 -10.15 1.92
N ASP A 369 -3.55 -10.52 0.65
CA ASP A 369 -2.20 -10.80 0.17
C ASP A 369 -1.37 -9.51 0.18
N CYS A 370 -0.24 -9.56 0.87
CA CYS A 370 0.71 -8.44 0.99
C CYS A 370 1.88 -8.61 0.01
N ALA A 371 2.74 -7.59 -0.09
CA ALA A 371 3.97 -7.62 -0.87
C ALA A 371 4.98 -8.69 -0.39
N SER A 372 4.82 -9.22 0.82
CA SER A 372 5.70 -10.23 1.40
C SER A 372 4.90 -11.19 2.28
N PRO A 373 5.39 -12.42 2.51
CA PRO A 373 4.77 -13.34 3.44
C PRO A 373 4.62 -12.71 4.83
N CYS A 374 3.42 -12.79 5.38
CA CYS A 374 3.09 -12.17 6.65
C CYS A 374 3.33 -13.14 7.82
N GLY A 375 4.06 -12.69 8.83
CA GLY A 375 4.31 -13.49 10.02
C GLY A 375 5.24 -14.69 9.81
N ARG A 376 5.30 -15.55 10.84
CA ARG A 376 6.18 -16.73 10.84
C ARG A 376 5.63 -17.90 10.01
N ILE A 377 4.30 -17.96 9.89
CA ILE A 377 3.60 -19.10 9.28
C ILE A 377 2.96 -18.78 7.93
N GLY A 378 2.88 -17.50 7.58
CA GLY A 378 2.30 -17.07 6.31
C GLY A 378 3.16 -17.48 5.13
N LYS A 379 2.48 -17.86 4.04
CA LYS A 379 3.09 -18.32 2.79
C LYS A 379 2.58 -17.54 1.58
N ARG A 380 1.45 -16.83 1.72
CA ARG A 380 0.85 -16.06 0.63
C ARG A 380 1.51 -14.69 0.53
N PHE A 381 1.72 -14.26 -0.70
CA PHE A 381 2.22 -12.93 -1.05
C PHE A 381 1.94 -12.65 -2.53
N LEU A 382 1.93 -11.37 -2.89
CA LEU A 382 1.76 -10.93 -4.27
C LEU A 382 3.01 -11.22 -5.09
N SER A 383 2.82 -11.78 -6.28
CA SER A 383 3.93 -12.11 -7.17
C SER A 383 4.55 -10.85 -7.78
N THR A 384 5.82 -10.95 -8.22
CA THR A 384 6.48 -9.92 -9.03
C THR A 384 5.61 -9.46 -10.22
N GLN A 385 4.93 -10.42 -10.87
CA GLN A 385 4.04 -10.15 -11.98
C GLN A 385 2.81 -9.33 -11.56
N SER A 386 2.22 -9.63 -10.40
CA SER A 386 1.07 -8.89 -9.86
C SER A 386 1.39 -7.40 -9.67
N HIS A 387 2.60 -7.09 -9.18
CA HIS A 387 3.09 -5.70 -9.05
C HIS A 387 3.20 -5.02 -10.43
N ILE A 388 3.81 -5.69 -11.40
CA ILE A 388 4.02 -5.17 -12.76
C ILE A 388 2.69 -4.95 -13.49
N LEU A 389 1.74 -5.88 -13.37
CA LEU A 389 0.43 -5.77 -14.03
C LEU A 389 -0.40 -4.61 -13.47
N MET A 390 -0.34 -4.35 -12.15
CA MET A 390 -0.96 -3.16 -11.57
C MET A 390 -0.32 -1.88 -12.10
N MET A 391 1.01 -1.81 -12.15
CA MET A 391 1.68 -0.65 -12.76
C MET A 391 1.29 -0.48 -14.22
N ALA A 392 1.21 -1.57 -14.99
CA ALA A 392 0.91 -1.54 -16.41
C ALA A 392 -0.51 -1.04 -16.70
N ALA A 393 -1.47 -1.38 -15.84
CA ALA A 393 -2.83 -0.85 -15.93
C ALA A 393 -2.89 0.67 -15.66
N ILE A 394 -2.06 1.19 -14.76
CA ILE A 394 -2.10 2.59 -14.30
C ILE A 394 -1.22 3.52 -15.17
N GLN A 395 -0.04 3.04 -15.57
CA GLN A 395 1.00 3.84 -16.25
C GLN A 395 0.53 4.60 -17.51
N PRO A 396 -0.37 4.04 -18.35
CA PRO A 396 -0.92 4.72 -19.52
C PRO A 396 -1.67 5.99 -19.18
N PHE A 397 -2.07 6.18 -17.93
CA PHE A 397 -2.86 7.32 -17.48
C PHE A 397 -2.08 8.31 -16.64
N ILE A 398 -0.76 8.13 -16.50
CA ILE A 398 0.12 9.06 -15.79
C ILE A 398 1.01 9.75 -16.82
N SER A 399 1.07 11.08 -16.79
CA SER A 399 1.88 11.85 -17.74
C SER A 399 3.38 11.68 -17.48
N GLY A 400 3.80 11.73 -16.22
CA GLY A 400 5.13 11.28 -15.78
C GLY A 400 5.20 9.76 -15.57
N ALA A 401 5.91 9.31 -14.53
CA ALA A 401 6.11 7.90 -14.21
C ALA A 401 5.45 7.51 -12.88
N ILE A 402 5.51 6.21 -12.57
CA ILE A 402 5.10 5.66 -11.28
C ILE A 402 6.36 5.26 -10.52
N SER A 403 6.53 5.81 -9.32
CA SER A 403 7.58 5.41 -8.40
C SER A 403 7.04 4.36 -7.44
N LYS A 404 7.07 3.11 -7.89
CA LYS A 404 6.65 1.94 -7.14
C LYS A 404 7.77 0.91 -7.14
N THR A 405 7.99 0.28 -6.00
CA THR A 405 8.91 -0.83 -5.83
C THR A 405 8.21 -2.15 -6.16
N ILE A 406 8.88 -2.99 -6.96
CA ILE A 406 8.48 -4.36 -7.22
C ILE A 406 9.27 -5.24 -6.26
N ASN A 407 8.59 -5.77 -5.24
CA ASN A 407 9.21 -6.62 -4.24
C ASN A 407 9.41 -8.02 -4.82
N MET A 408 10.66 -8.49 -4.76
CA MET A 408 11.05 -9.83 -5.15
C MET A 408 11.45 -10.62 -3.90
N PRO A 409 11.25 -11.95 -3.88
CA PRO A 409 11.81 -12.78 -2.81
C PRO A 409 13.34 -12.64 -2.74
N ASN A 410 13.92 -12.70 -1.54
CA ASN A 410 15.39 -12.67 -1.35
C ASN A 410 16.13 -13.74 -2.22
N LEU A 411 15.46 -14.87 -2.46
CA LEU A 411 15.94 -16.00 -3.24
C LEU A 411 15.76 -15.84 -4.77
N ALA A 412 15.21 -14.71 -5.23
CA ALA A 412 14.99 -14.46 -6.65
C ALA A 412 16.29 -14.54 -7.45
N SER A 413 16.23 -15.25 -8.57
CA SER A 413 17.30 -15.50 -9.51
C SER A 413 17.53 -14.32 -10.46
N VAL A 414 18.67 -14.33 -11.14
CA VAL A 414 18.99 -13.36 -12.20
C VAL A 414 18.00 -13.44 -13.35
N GLU A 415 17.53 -14.65 -13.70
CA GLU A 415 16.56 -14.84 -14.78
C GLU A 415 15.20 -14.23 -14.41
N GLU A 416 14.72 -14.43 -13.18
CA GLU A 416 13.48 -13.78 -12.71
C GLU A 416 13.57 -12.25 -12.72
N CYS A 417 14.74 -11.68 -12.41
CA CYS A 417 14.97 -10.24 -12.51
C CYS A 417 14.89 -9.77 -13.98
N LYS A 418 15.54 -10.51 -14.89
CA LYS A 418 15.51 -10.23 -16.33
C LYS A 418 14.09 -10.33 -16.90
N ASP A 419 13.33 -11.34 -16.50
CA ASP A 419 11.94 -11.53 -16.94
C ASP A 419 11.03 -10.40 -16.44
N ALA A 420 11.25 -9.91 -15.22
CA ALA A 420 10.53 -8.76 -14.68
C ALA A 420 10.77 -7.48 -15.52
N TYR A 421 12.02 -7.21 -15.90
CA TYR A 421 12.34 -6.09 -16.80
C TYR A 421 11.74 -6.28 -18.20
N LEU A 422 11.83 -7.50 -18.76
CA LEU A 422 11.29 -7.80 -20.09
C LEU A 422 9.77 -7.65 -20.13
N LEU A 423 9.07 -8.14 -19.10
CA LEU A 423 7.63 -7.98 -18.97
C LEU A 423 7.25 -6.50 -18.85
N SER A 424 7.96 -5.74 -18.02
CA SER A 424 7.74 -4.30 -17.84
C SER A 424 7.88 -3.54 -19.16
N TRP A 425 8.93 -3.85 -19.93
CA TRP A 425 9.16 -3.26 -21.25
C TRP A 425 8.05 -3.63 -22.25
N LYS A 426 7.64 -4.91 -22.30
CA LYS A 426 6.52 -5.36 -23.15
C LYS A 426 5.19 -4.69 -22.82
N LEU A 427 5.01 -4.28 -21.55
CA LEU A 427 3.81 -3.61 -21.06
C LEU A 427 3.94 -2.07 -21.06
N CYS A 428 4.95 -1.52 -21.76
CA CYS A 428 5.15 -0.08 -21.93
C CYS A 428 5.32 0.68 -20.59
N LEU A 429 5.92 0.04 -19.57
CA LEU A 429 6.26 0.73 -18.33
C LEU A 429 7.37 1.75 -18.54
N LYS A 430 7.20 2.95 -17.96
CA LYS A 430 8.19 4.03 -18.02
C LYS A 430 9.30 3.87 -16.99
N SER A 431 9.04 3.13 -15.92
CA SER A 431 9.96 2.90 -14.80
C SER A 431 9.76 1.48 -14.26
N ASN A 432 10.85 0.88 -13.80
CA ASN A 432 10.87 -0.37 -13.06
C ASN A 432 11.95 -0.26 -11.98
N ALA A 433 11.55 -0.42 -10.71
CA ALA A 433 12.45 -0.47 -9.57
C ALA A 433 12.25 -1.80 -8.84
N LEU A 434 13.17 -2.74 -9.06
CA LEU A 434 13.17 -4.01 -8.34
C LEU A 434 13.82 -3.83 -6.96
N TYR A 435 13.20 -4.42 -5.94
CA TYR A 435 13.79 -4.57 -4.61
C TYR A 435 13.83 -6.05 -4.27
N ARG A 436 15.02 -6.54 -3.94
CA ARG A 436 15.31 -7.93 -3.64
C ARG A 436 15.95 -8.05 -2.28
#